data_AF-A0ABD0PSG8-F1
#
_entry.id   AF-A0ABD0PSG8-F1
#
_cell.length_a   1.000
_cell.length_b   1.000
_cell.length_c   1.000
_cell.angle_alpha   90.00
_cell.angle_beta   90.00
_cell.angle_gamma   90.00
#
_symmetry.space_group_name_H-M   'P 1'
#
loop_
_entity.id
_entity.type
_entity.pdbx_description
1 polymer ?
#
loop_
_entity_poly.entity_id
_entity_poly.type
_entity_poly.pdbx_seq_one_letter_code
_entity_poly.pdbx_strand_id
1 'polypeptide(L)'
;QVVESVVELVDVFPTLTHLAGLHPLHHCPSSSFKIELCTEGSSLAYLIRNPERDINREAYSFSQYPRPSDSIQENSDLPDLVDIHIMGYSIRSNDYRYTLWVGFDPDHCQPNMTDIHAGEMYLLAEDPGEDNNVFDEFDHATVLRKLGMLP
;
A
#
# COMPACT_ATOMS: atom_id res chain seq x y z
N GLN A 1 -3.56 15.21 21.85
CA GLN A 1 -2.43 15.38 20.91
C GLN A 1 -2.71 14.48 19.73
N VAL A 2 -2.52 14.99 18.51
CA VAL A 2 -2.81 14.26 17.25
C VAL A 2 -1.48 13.75 16.70
N VAL A 3 -1.48 12.54 16.16
CA VAL A 3 -0.35 11.93 15.45
C VAL A 3 -0.66 11.98 13.96
N GLU A 4 0.23 12.57 13.16
CA GLU A 4 0.08 12.70 11.70
C GLU A 4 0.98 11.70 10.94
N SER A 5 1.53 10.70 11.65
CA SER A 5 2.34 9.64 11.04
C SER A 5 1.47 8.78 10.11
N VAL A 6 2.03 8.43 8.95
CA VAL A 6 1.44 7.46 8.03
C VAL A 6 1.60 6.07 8.65
N VAL A 7 0.49 5.35 8.82
CA VAL A 7 0.43 4.03 9.47
C VAL A 7 -0.53 3.11 8.74
N GLU A 8 -0.45 1.81 8.98
CA GLU A 8 -1.25 0.81 8.28
C GLU A 8 -2.11 -0.03 9.23
N LEU A 9 -3.23 -0.56 8.75
CA LEU A 9 -4.07 -1.41 9.59
C LEU A 9 -3.36 -2.72 10.01
N VAL A 10 -2.39 -3.18 9.22
CA VAL A 10 -1.55 -4.35 9.52
C VAL A 10 -0.72 -4.17 10.80
N ASP A 11 -0.50 -2.91 11.22
CA ASP A 11 0.22 -2.55 12.45
C ASP A 11 -0.60 -2.84 13.73
N VAL A 12 -1.91 -3.06 13.62
CA VAL A 12 -2.78 -3.26 14.79
C VAL A 12 -2.37 -4.49 15.59
N PHE A 13 -2.12 -5.62 14.92
CA PHE A 13 -1.78 -6.86 15.61
C PHE A 13 -0.51 -6.76 16.48
N PRO A 14 0.65 -6.30 15.97
CA PRO A 14 1.84 -6.12 16.81
C PRO A 14 1.68 -5.00 17.84
N THR A 15 0.89 -3.95 17.54
CA THR A 15 0.63 -2.85 18.48
C THR A 15 -0.16 -3.33 19.70
N LEU A 16 -1.27 -4.05 19.50
CA LEU A 16 -2.08 -4.59 20.60
C LEU A 16 -1.32 -5.60 21.44
N THR A 17 -0.57 -6.49 20.78
CA THR A 17 0.27 -7.49 21.46
C THR A 17 1.27 -6.80 22.40
N HIS A 18 1.93 -5.74 21.94
CA HIS A 18 2.86 -4.95 22.75
C HIS A 18 2.15 -4.23 23.91
N LEU A 19 1.03 -3.55 23.65
CA LEU A 19 0.29 -2.80 24.68
C LEU A 19 -0.28 -3.71 25.77
N ALA A 20 -0.64 -4.95 25.42
CA ALA A 20 -1.09 -5.97 26.37
C ALA A 20 0.05 -6.58 27.20
N GLY A 21 1.31 -6.22 26.94
CA GLY A 21 2.48 -6.78 27.65
C GLY A 21 2.78 -8.23 27.28
N LEU A 22 2.31 -8.69 26.11
CA LEU A 22 2.62 -10.02 25.59
C LEU A 22 4.01 -10.06 24.95
N HIS A 23 4.47 -11.26 24.61
CA HIS A 23 5.75 -11.45 23.95
C HIS A 23 5.81 -10.71 22.60
N PRO A 24 6.93 -10.03 22.28
CA PRO A 24 7.10 -9.39 20.97
C PRO A 24 6.95 -10.38 19.81
N LEU A 25 6.21 -9.98 18.79
CA LEU A 25 6.09 -10.73 17.54
C LEU A 25 7.36 -10.52 16.69
N HIS A 26 7.77 -11.56 15.97
CA HIS A 26 8.83 -11.43 14.97
C HIS A 26 8.24 -11.01 13.63
N HIS A 27 9.02 -10.29 12.83
CA HIS A 27 8.62 -9.93 11.48
C HIS A 27 8.56 -11.17 10.58
N CYS A 28 7.53 -11.23 9.74
CA CYS A 28 7.40 -12.27 8.74
C CYS A 28 8.54 -12.14 7.69
N PRO A 29 9.09 -13.26 7.18
CA PRO A 29 9.89 -13.25 5.95
C PRO A 29 8.97 -12.95 4.75
N SER A 30 9.57 -12.69 3.57
CA SER A 30 8.84 -12.35 2.34
C SER A 30 7.78 -13.38 1.91
N SER A 31 7.87 -14.62 2.38
CA SER A 31 6.82 -15.62 2.22
C SER A 31 6.55 -16.31 3.55
N SER A 32 5.36 -16.11 4.09
CA SER A 32 4.97 -16.51 5.44
C SER A 32 3.81 -17.52 5.47
N PHE A 33 3.40 -18.08 4.33
CA PHE A 33 2.25 -19.02 4.23
C PHE A 33 2.31 -20.25 5.17
N LYS A 34 3.51 -20.64 5.62
CA LYS A 34 3.73 -21.79 6.52
C LYS A 34 4.10 -21.37 7.95
N ILE A 35 4.07 -20.08 8.27
CA ILE A 35 4.42 -19.53 9.57
C ILE A 35 3.13 -19.18 10.29
N GLU A 36 2.90 -19.80 11.44
CA GLU A 36 1.64 -19.64 12.19
C GLU A 36 1.53 -18.28 12.89
N LEU A 37 2.66 -17.72 13.34
CA LEU A 37 2.67 -16.50 14.15
C LEU A 37 3.85 -15.61 13.77
N CYS A 38 3.60 -14.56 13.01
CA CYS A 38 4.53 -13.46 12.75
C CYS A 38 3.72 -12.17 12.46
N THR A 39 4.39 -11.04 12.24
CA THR A 39 3.75 -9.78 11.84
C THR A 39 4.38 -9.21 10.58
N GLU A 40 3.56 -8.68 9.67
CA GLU A 40 4.03 -7.86 8.53
C GLU A 40 4.02 -6.36 8.87
N GLY A 41 3.21 -5.94 9.84
CA GLY A 41 3.22 -4.58 10.39
C GLY A 41 4.24 -4.35 11.50
N SER A 42 4.31 -3.11 11.96
CA SER A 42 5.17 -2.61 13.04
C SER A 42 4.35 -2.12 14.23
N SER A 43 4.85 -2.29 15.46
CA SER A 43 4.13 -1.81 16.65
C SER A 43 4.19 -0.29 16.78
N LEU A 44 3.03 0.36 16.84
CA LEU A 44 2.85 1.81 17.01
C LEU A 44 2.78 2.23 18.49
N ALA A 45 2.98 1.30 19.43
CA ALA A 45 2.86 1.58 20.86
C ALA A 45 3.80 2.69 21.34
N TYR A 46 4.95 2.86 20.67
CA TYR A 46 5.86 3.98 20.93
C TYR A 46 5.22 5.32 20.55
N LEU A 47 4.59 5.43 19.39
CA LEU A 47 3.95 6.67 18.92
C LEU A 47 2.79 7.12 19.83
N ILE A 48 2.07 6.16 20.42
CA ILE A 48 0.99 6.44 21.38
C ILE A 48 1.54 7.14 22.63
N ARG A 49 2.73 6.75 23.09
CA ARG A 49 3.37 7.31 24.30
C ARG A 49 4.22 8.53 24.00
N ASN A 50 4.84 8.55 22.83
CA ASN A 50 5.78 9.56 22.36
C ASN A 50 5.37 10.02 20.96
N PRO A 51 4.33 10.88 20.86
CA PRO A 51 3.93 11.45 19.59
C PRO A 51 5.13 12.12 18.90
N GLU A 52 5.36 11.75 17.64
CA GLU A 52 6.39 12.35 16.80
C GLU A 52 6.20 13.87 16.72
N ARG A 53 7.33 14.59 16.75
CA ARG A 53 7.33 16.05 16.62
C ARG A 53 7.52 16.50 15.18
N ASP A 54 8.20 15.68 14.39
CA ASP A 54 8.51 15.94 12.99
C ASP A 54 7.87 14.87 12.11
N ILE A 55 7.29 15.30 10.99
CA ILE A 55 6.68 14.42 10.02
C ILE A 55 7.77 13.62 9.31
N ASN A 56 7.71 12.29 9.40
CA ASN A 56 8.54 11.43 8.57
C ASN A 56 8.04 11.49 7.11
N ARG A 57 8.71 12.29 6.28
CA ARG A 57 8.38 12.45 4.85
C ARG A 57 8.73 11.24 4.00
N GLU A 58 9.56 10.32 4.51
CA GLU A 58 9.90 9.08 3.82
C GLU A 58 8.88 7.96 4.12
N ALA A 59 7.98 8.17 5.08
CA ALA A 59 6.95 7.20 5.42
C ALA A 59 5.86 7.14 4.35
N TYR A 60 5.40 5.92 4.06
CA TYR A 60 4.29 5.62 3.17
C TYR A 60 3.48 4.44 3.71
N SER A 61 2.20 4.39 3.35
CA SER A 61 1.29 3.27 3.59
C SER A 61 0.88 2.65 2.28
N PHE A 62 0.62 1.35 2.29
CA PHE A 62 0.15 0.61 1.13
C PHE A 62 -1.37 0.42 1.14
N SER A 63 -1.94 0.32 -0.04
CA SER A 63 -3.31 -0.11 -0.27
C SER A 63 -3.39 -0.80 -1.62
N GLN A 64 -4.35 -1.70 -1.79
CA GLN A 64 -4.56 -2.35 -3.08
C GLN A 64 -6.03 -2.69 -3.31
N TYR A 65 -6.43 -2.73 -4.58
CA TYR A 65 -7.79 -3.14 -4.97
C TYR A 65 -7.80 -3.86 -6.32
N PRO A 66 -8.52 -5.00 -6.44
CA PRO A 66 -8.62 -5.73 -7.70
C PRO A 66 -9.67 -5.15 -8.65
N ARG A 67 -9.50 -5.36 -9.94
CA ARG A 67 -10.53 -5.14 -10.97
C ARG A 67 -10.58 -6.31 -11.95
N PRO A 68 -11.78 -6.64 -12.49
CA PRO A 68 -11.92 -7.70 -13.46
C PRO A 68 -11.64 -7.26 -14.89
N SER A 69 -11.75 -5.97 -15.19
CA SER A 69 -11.40 -5.39 -16.50
C SER A 69 -11.17 -3.88 -16.37
N ASP A 70 -10.65 -3.26 -17.44
CA ASP A 70 -10.47 -1.81 -17.52
C ASP A 70 -11.78 -1.03 -17.53
N SER A 71 -12.85 -1.64 -18.06
CA SER A 71 -14.16 -1.01 -18.16
C SER A 71 -15.02 -1.35 -16.95
N ILE A 72 -15.83 -0.39 -16.51
CA ILE A 72 -16.76 -0.62 -15.40
C ILE A 72 -17.81 -1.65 -15.83
N GLN A 73 -17.99 -2.68 -14.99
CA GLN A 73 -18.94 -3.77 -15.15
C GLN A 73 -19.54 -4.16 -13.79
N GLU A 74 -20.52 -5.07 -13.80
CA GLU A 74 -21.31 -5.42 -12.61
C GLU A 74 -20.47 -5.92 -11.42
N ASN A 75 -19.45 -6.75 -11.68
CA ASN A 75 -18.56 -7.27 -10.65
C ASN A 75 -17.29 -6.41 -10.45
N SER A 76 -17.22 -5.18 -10.99
CA SER A 76 -16.06 -4.31 -10.80
C SER A 76 -15.82 -3.98 -9.33
N ASP A 77 -16.89 -3.80 -8.55
CA ASP A 77 -16.78 -3.42 -7.15
C ASP A 77 -16.31 -4.58 -6.27
N LEU A 78 -16.68 -5.82 -6.57
CA LEU A 78 -16.24 -6.99 -5.81
C LEU A 78 -16.03 -8.18 -6.75
N PRO A 79 -14.91 -8.23 -7.49
CA PRO A 79 -14.62 -9.34 -8.38
C PRO A 79 -14.30 -10.61 -7.57
N ASP A 80 -14.80 -11.75 -8.04
CA ASP A 80 -14.36 -13.05 -7.54
C ASP A 80 -12.89 -13.29 -7.91
N LEU A 81 -12.15 -14.07 -7.10
CA LEU A 81 -10.70 -14.29 -7.30
C LEU A 81 -10.34 -14.68 -8.74
N VAL A 82 -11.14 -15.58 -9.35
CA VAL A 82 -10.93 -16.08 -10.71
C VAL A 82 -11.12 -15.02 -11.79
N ASP A 83 -11.87 -13.96 -11.48
CA ASP A 83 -12.16 -12.85 -12.39
C ASP A 83 -11.17 -11.69 -12.20
N ILE A 84 -10.24 -11.75 -11.25
CA ILE A 84 -9.26 -10.69 -11.03
C ILE A 84 -8.20 -10.75 -12.13
N HIS A 85 -8.22 -9.77 -13.03
CA HIS A 85 -7.24 -9.64 -14.11
C HIS A 85 -6.34 -8.41 -13.97
N ILE A 86 -6.71 -7.47 -13.11
CA ILE A 86 -5.97 -6.23 -12.85
C ILE A 86 -5.89 -6.04 -11.33
N MET A 87 -4.74 -5.60 -10.83
CA MET A 87 -4.56 -5.18 -9.44
C MET A 87 -4.03 -3.75 -9.39
N GLY A 88 -4.74 -2.87 -8.69
CA GLY A 88 -4.27 -1.54 -8.36
C GLY A 88 -3.42 -1.58 -7.10
N TYR A 89 -2.13 -1.25 -7.20
CA TYR A 89 -1.25 -1.07 -6.04
C TYR A 89 -1.01 0.41 -5.80
N SER A 90 -1.31 0.87 -4.60
CA SER A 90 -1.22 2.28 -4.21
C SER A 90 -0.27 2.46 -3.05
N ILE A 91 0.57 3.49 -3.13
CA ILE A 91 1.33 4.05 -2.02
C ILE A 91 0.76 5.42 -1.69
N ARG A 92 0.69 5.72 -0.40
CA ARG A 92 0.25 7.01 0.12
C ARG A 92 1.30 7.52 1.09
N SER A 93 1.97 8.61 0.75
CA SER A 93 2.84 9.37 1.65
C SER A 93 2.13 10.63 2.12
N ASN A 94 2.76 11.44 2.97
CA ASN A 94 2.21 12.75 3.34
C ASN A 94 2.14 13.75 2.18
N ASP A 95 2.96 13.56 1.15
CA ASP A 95 3.11 14.52 0.05
C ASP A 95 2.35 14.08 -1.20
N TYR A 96 2.15 12.77 -1.42
CA TYR A 96 1.50 12.26 -2.63
C TYR A 96 0.78 10.91 -2.44
N ARG A 97 -0.12 10.62 -3.37
CA ARG A 97 -0.62 9.26 -3.65
C ARG A 97 -0.15 8.84 -5.04
N TYR A 98 0.37 7.63 -5.15
CA TYR A 98 0.76 7.03 -6.42
C TYR A 98 0.14 5.65 -6.54
N THR A 99 -0.56 5.37 -7.64
CA THR A 99 -1.20 4.09 -7.90
C THR A 99 -0.81 3.57 -9.29
N LEU A 100 -0.57 2.28 -9.38
CA LEU A 100 -0.43 1.58 -10.66
C LEU A 100 -1.45 0.46 -10.76
N TRP A 101 -2.17 0.44 -11.87
CA TRP A 101 -3.07 -0.64 -12.25
C TRP A 101 -2.32 -1.54 -13.23
N VAL A 102 -1.99 -2.75 -12.78
CA VAL A 102 -1.18 -3.71 -13.55
C VAL A 102 -1.93 -5.01 -13.76
N GLY A 103 -1.60 -5.72 -14.83
CA GLY A 103 -2.10 -7.07 -15.07
C GLY A 103 -1.80 -7.99 -13.88
N PHE A 104 -2.73 -8.88 -13.55
CA PHE A 104 -2.63 -9.78 -12.41
C PHE A 104 -3.02 -11.20 -12.80
N ASP A 105 -2.19 -12.17 -12.42
CA ASP A 105 -2.45 -13.60 -12.57
C ASP A 105 -3.06 -14.15 -11.28
N PRO A 106 -4.37 -14.49 -11.25
CA PRO A 106 -5.05 -14.97 -10.06
C PRO A 106 -4.70 -16.42 -9.70
N ASP A 107 -4.23 -17.23 -10.66
CA ASP A 107 -3.85 -18.62 -10.41
C ASP A 107 -2.54 -18.71 -9.62
N HIS A 108 -1.61 -17.78 -9.91
CA HIS A 108 -0.29 -17.73 -9.27
C HIS A 108 -0.14 -16.60 -8.25
N CYS A 109 -1.16 -15.75 -8.09
CA CYS A 109 -1.15 -14.54 -7.26
C CYS A 109 0.02 -13.60 -7.61
N GLN A 110 0.27 -13.38 -8.90
CA GLN A 110 1.43 -12.62 -9.38
C GLN A 110 1.03 -11.38 -10.18
N PRO A 111 1.50 -10.18 -9.80
CA PRO A 111 1.36 -8.99 -10.63
C PRO A 111 2.37 -8.97 -11.77
N ASN A 112 1.95 -8.50 -12.93
CA ASN A 112 2.81 -8.24 -14.07
C ASN A 112 3.13 -6.74 -14.14
N MET A 113 4.25 -6.34 -13.52
CA MET A 113 4.67 -4.93 -13.45
C MET A 113 5.04 -4.30 -14.81
N THR A 114 5.11 -5.09 -15.88
CA THR A 114 5.34 -4.59 -17.24
C THR A 114 4.05 -4.35 -18.02
N ASP A 115 2.94 -4.91 -17.55
CA ASP A 115 1.63 -4.78 -18.15
C ASP A 115 0.83 -3.71 -17.41
N ILE A 116 1.15 -2.44 -17.70
CA ILE A 116 0.55 -1.28 -17.04
C ILE A 116 -0.70 -0.86 -17.83
N HIS A 117 -1.85 -0.93 -17.17
CA HIS A 117 -3.15 -0.53 -17.73
C HIS A 117 -3.40 0.97 -17.54
N ALA A 118 -3.09 1.47 -16.36
CA ALA A 118 -3.25 2.88 -15.99
C ALA A 118 -2.36 3.23 -14.80
N GLY A 119 -2.15 4.53 -14.60
CA GLY A 119 -1.45 5.05 -13.44
C GLY A 119 -2.12 6.32 -12.90
N GLU A 120 -1.90 6.56 -11.62
CA GLU A 120 -2.41 7.72 -10.90
C GLU A 120 -1.31 8.35 -10.07
N MET A 121 -1.22 9.68 -10.10
CA MET A 121 -0.34 10.47 -9.25
C MET A 121 -1.09 11.73 -8.81
N TYR A 122 -1.21 11.91 -7.49
CA TYR A 122 -1.87 13.05 -6.88
C TYR A 122 -0.93 13.73 -5.89
N LEU A 123 -0.68 15.03 -6.06
CA LEU A 123 0.17 15.83 -5.18
C LEU A 123 -0.69 16.50 -4.10
N LEU A 124 -0.66 15.97 -2.88
CA LEU A 124 -1.67 16.27 -1.84
C LEU A 124 -1.61 17.70 -1.31
N ALA A 125 -0.47 18.37 -1.44
CA ALA A 125 -0.33 19.77 -1.05
C ALA A 125 -1.08 20.72 -2.01
N GLU A 126 -1.19 20.35 -3.28
CA GLU A 126 -1.78 21.15 -4.35
C GLU A 126 -3.20 20.67 -4.68
N ASP A 127 -3.42 19.36 -4.60
CA ASP A 127 -4.64 18.65 -4.93
C ASP A 127 -5.07 17.72 -3.78
N PRO A 128 -5.48 18.26 -2.62
CA PRO A 128 -5.95 17.46 -1.49
C PRO A 128 -7.25 16.70 -1.78
N GLY A 129 -7.97 17.07 -2.85
CA GLY A 129 -9.16 16.37 -3.34
C GLY A 129 -8.84 15.13 -4.18
N GLU A 130 -7.60 14.97 -4.62
CA GLU A 130 -7.20 13.93 -5.59
C GLU A 130 -8.04 14.02 -6.90
N ASP A 131 -8.36 15.25 -7.34
CA ASP A 131 -9.21 15.54 -8.50
C ASP A 131 -8.40 15.68 -9.81
N ASN A 132 -7.07 15.85 -9.71
CA ASN A 132 -6.18 16.15 -10.83
C ASN A 132 -5.07 15.10 -10.91
N ASN A 133 -5.31 14.04 -11.68
CA ASN A 133 -4.29 13.03 -11.94
C ASN A 133 -3.18 13.60 -12.84
N VAL A 134 -1.97 13.73 -12.30
CA VAL A 134 -0.78 14.23 -13.01
C VAL A 134 0.18 13.12 -13.39
N PHE A 135 -0.24 11.85 -13.39
CA PHE A 135 0.63 10.70 -13.65
C PHE A 135 1.47 10.90 -14.93
N ASP A 136 0.82 11.14 -16.07
CA ASP A 136 1.48 11.25 -17.38
C ASP A 136 2.46 12.44 -17.51
N GLU A 137 2.53 13.33 -16.53
CA GLU A 137 3.46 14.47 -16.51
C GLU A 137 4.85 14.11 -15.94
N PHE A 138 5.01 12.94 -15.31
CA PHE A 138 6.24 12.52 -14.64
C PHE A 138 7.03 11.46 -15.41
N ASP A 139 8.37 11.49 -15.28
CA ASP A 139 9.22 10.38 -15.72
C ASP A 139 9.18 9.22 -14.70
N HIS A 140 8.34 8.23 -15.01
CA HIS A 140 7.99 7.11 -14.12
C HIS A 140 9.14 6.17 -13.80
N ALA A 141 10.20 6.14 -14.61
CA ALA A 141 11.33 5.24 -14.39
C ALA A 141 11.99 5.46 -13.02
N THR A 142 12.00 6.70 -12.54
CA THR A 142 12.58 7.06 -11.24
C THR A 142 11.70 6.61 -10.07
N VAL A 143 10.38 6.70 -10.22
CA VAL A 143 9.41 6.31 -9.17
C VAL A 143 9.38 4.79 -9.04
N LEU A 144 9.22 4.07 -10.14
CA LEU A 144 9.21 2.60 -10.16
C LEU A 144 10.48 1.99 -9.56
N ARG A 145 11.64 2.61 -9.78
CA ARG A 145 12.92 2.17 -9.21
C ARG A 145 12.99 2.42 -7.70
N LYS A 146 12.46 3.54 -7.21
CA LYS A 146 12.36 3.82 -5.76
C LYS A 146 11.44 2.83 -5.03
N LEU A 147 10.41 2.34 -5.73
CA LEU A 147 9.45 1.39 -5.18
C LEU A 147 9.90 -0.07 -5.28
N GLY A 148 11.10 -0.34 -5.80
CA GLY A 148 11.59 -1.70 -6.01
C GLY A 148 10.77 -2.49 -7.04
N MET A 149 9.98 -1.80 -7.86
CA MET A 149 9.11 -2.39 -8.89
C MET A 149 9.85 -2.55 -10.24
N LEU A 150 11.02 -1.93 -10.39
CA LEU A 150 11.99 -2.17 -11.45
C LEU A 150 13.36 -2.48 -10.82
N PRO A 151 14.18 -3.36 -11.45
CA PRO A 151 15.54 -3.65 -10.99
C PRO A 151 16.50 -2.44 -11.06
#